data_AF-A0A7M2SVS6-F1
#
_entry.id   AF-A0A7M2SVS6-F1
#
_cell.length_a   1.000
_cell.length_b   1.000
_cell.length_c   1.000
_cell.angle_alpha   90.00
_cell.angle_beta   90.00
_cell.angle_gamma   90.00
#
_symmetry.space_group_name_H-M   'P 1'
#
loop_
_entity.id
_entity.type
_entity.pdbx_description
1 polymer ?
#
loop_
_entity_poly.entity_id
_entity_poly.type
_entity_poly.pdbx_seq_one_letter_code
_entity_poly.pdbx_strand_id
1 'polypeptide(L)'
;MNPLKRLGRRRASVLALLAATVLAIPGTATGAPDAVKASTLGAQAAQSGRYFGTAVAAGRLGDGTYTGILDREFNSVTAENEMKWDTTEPSRGRFNFGPADQIANRAQARGQRLRGHTLVWHSQLPGWVSSIRDANTLRGVMNNHITTVMNRYKGRIHSWDVVNEAFADGPSGQLRSSVFRDVLGNGFIEQAFRTARAADPTAKLCYNDYNIENWSDAKTQGVHRLVRDFKARGVPIDCVGLQAHFGTGGPPASFQTTLSNFAALGVDVQITELDIAQASPTAYANTVSACMNVARCTGITVWGIRDSDSWRASENPLLFDRSGNKKPAYNAVLTTLGGTPAATSGTSAAPRSATNAAALPSRYSWSSSGPLISPKSDATHNIAGIKDPTVVHYNGKYHVFASVANSSGYNLVYLNFSDWSQAGSATHHYLDRSAIGRGYRAAPQVFYYAPQRLWYLVYQTGNASYSTNPDIIKQNIGNGHWVSKYALFEASNVYKVQGSDQYLLLVEAIGSDGRRYFRSWTSGSLAGSWTPLAASESNPFARADNVTFPSGAWTRDVSHGEMIRAGYDQTLTIPACRLQYLYQGMNPDAGGDYNLLPWRLGLLTQTNSTC
;
A
#
# COMPACT_ATOMS: atom_id res chain seq x y z
N MET A 1 22.08 72.15 -2.55
CA MET A 1 22.40 71.02 -1.63
C MET A 1 21.20 70.07 -1.59
N ASN A 2 21.47 68.77 -1.76
CA ASN A 2 20.56 67.61 -1.80
C ASN A 2 20.00 67.29 -0.37
N PRO A 3 19.15 66.26 -0.15
CA PRO A 3 17.81 65.92 -0.68
C PRO A 3 16.82 65.55 0.46
N LEU A 4 15.58 65.12 0.16
CA LEU A 4 14.98 63.87 0.68
C LEU A 4 13.59 63.58 0.08
N LYS A 5 13.39 62.29 -0.28
CA LYS A 5 12.20 61.68 -0.89
C LYS A 5 11.15 61.29 0.16
N ARG A 6 9.87 61.36 -0.20
CA ARG A 6 8.82 60.34 0.07
C ARG A 6 7.54 60.70 -0.68
N LEU A 7 6.99 59.78 -1.47
CA LEU A 7 5.56 59.74 -1.79
C LEU A 7 5.19 58.32 -2.26
N GLY A 8 4.22 57.72 -1.57
CA GLY A 8 3.52 56.52 -2.03
C GLY A 8 2.32 56.89 -2.90
N ARG A 9 1.81 55.94 -3.68
CA ARG A 9 0.45 56.03 -4.22
C ARG A 9 -0.16 54.66 -4.50
N ARG A 10 -1.47 54.63 -4.28
CA ARG A 10 -2.40 53.49 -4.27
C ARG A 10 -2.77 53.00 -5.67
N ARG A 11 -3.28 51.76 -5.68
CA ARG A 11 -3.87 50.98 -6.77
C ARG A 11 -5.11 51.65 -7.41
N ALA A 12 -5.32 51.39 -8.70
CA ALA A 12 -6.63 51.32 -9.33
C ALA A 12 -6.60 50.30 -10.50
N SER A 13 -7.67 49.51 -10.58
CA SER A 13 -7.88 48.36 -11.46
C SER A 13 -8.48 48.75 -12.82
N VAL A 14 -8.24 47.95 -13.87
CA VAL A 14 -9.11 47.90 -15.06
C VAL A 14 -9.31 46.44 -15.49
N LEU A 15 -10.58 46.03 -15.55
CA LEU A 15 -11.08 44.80 -16.15
C LEU A 15 -11.27 45.00 -17.66
N ALA A 16 -10.96 44.01 -18.48
CA ALA A 16 -11.51 43.87 -19.83
C ALA A 16 -11.81 42.39 -20.10
N LEU A 17 -13.11 42.08 -20.33
CA LEU A 17 -13.62 40.80 -20.81
C LEU A 17 -13.43 40.70 -22.33
N LEU A 18 -13.04 39.53 -22.82
CA LEU A 18 -13.26 39.12 -24.22
C LEU A 18 -13.69 37.65 -24.23
N ALA A 19 -14.86 37.42 -24.83
CA ALA A 19 -15.56 36.16 -24.94
C ALA A 19 -14.92 35.24 -25.99
N ALA A 20 -14.87 33.94 -25.70
CA ALA A 20 -14.49 32.90 -26.67
C ALA A 20 -15.68 31.94 -26.85
N THR A 21 -16.19 31.90 -28.08
CA THR A 21 -17.18 30.96 -28.59
C THR A 21 -16.61 29.54 -28.65
N VAL A 22 -17.28 28.58 -28.00
CA VAL A 22 -16.95 27.15 -28.08
C VAL A 22 -17.82 26.50 -29.15
N LEU A 23 -17.21 25.98 -30.22
CA LEU A 23 -17.85 25.01 -31.12
C LEU A 23 -17.84 23.63 -30.45
N ALA A 24 -19.02 23.05 -30.25
CA ALA A 24 -19.16 21.66 -29.82
C ALA A 24 -19.14 20.73 -31.04
N ILE A 25 -18.17 19.81 -31.08
CA ILE A 25 -18.20 18.62 -31.95
C ILE A 25 -18.64 17.43 -31.06
N PRO A 26 -19.63 16.64 -31.46
CA PRO A 26 -20.03 15.45 -30.71
C PRO A 26 -18.96 14.37 -30.88
N GLY A 27 -18.06 14.25 -29.90
CA GLY A 27 -17.10 13.16 -29.82
C GLY A 27 -17.78 11.87 -29.37
N THR A 28 -17.72 10.85 -30.20
CA THR A 28 -18.09 9.47 -29.86
C THR A 28 -17.26 9.00 -28.65
N ALA A 29 -17.94 8.62 -27.57
CA ALA A 29 -17.30 8.06 -26.38
C ALA A 29 -16.72 6.68 -26.70
N THR A 30 -15.47 6.62 -27.14
CA THR A 30 -14.68 5.38 -27.13
C THR A 30 -14.20 5.14 -25.71
N GLY A 31 -14.72 4.10 -25.06
CA GLY A 31 -14.39 3.73 -23.69
C GLY A 31 -12.88 3.62 -23.46
N ALA A 32 -12.41 4.21 -22.35
CA ALA A 32 -11.02 4.11 -21.92
C ALA A 32 -10.65 2.64 -21.64
N PRO A 33 -9.43 2.19 -21.96
CA PRO A 33 -8.94 0.87 -21.59
C PRO A 33 -8.82 0.74 -20.05
N ASP A 34 -9.26 -0.40 -19.51
CA ASP A 34 -9.29 -0.70 -18.07
C ASP A 34 -7.92 -0.52 -17.40
N ALA A 35 -7.84 0.40 -16.44
CA ALA A 35 -6.68 0.53 -15.56
C ALA A 35 -6.42 -0.78 -14.79
N VAL A 36 -5.16 -1.21 -14.68
CA VAL A 36 -4.77 -2.42 -13.92
C VAL A 36 -5.07 -2.19 -12.43
N LYS A 37 -6.17 -2.78 -11.95
CA LYS A 37 -6.70 -2.70 -10.58
C LYS A 37 -6.03 -3.73 -9.66
N ALA A 38 -5.78 -3.40 -8.39
CA ALA A 38 -5.14 -4.32 -7.44
C ALA A 38 -6.09 -5.49 -7.07
N SER A 39 -5.54 -6.67 -6.76
CA SER A 39 -6.30 -7.93 -6.66
C SER A 39 -6.65 -8.40 -5.23
N THR A 40 -6.25 -7.69 -4.18
CA THR A 40 -6.52 -8.05 -2.77
C THR A 40 -7.10 -6.86 -1.97
N LEU A 41 -7.83 -7.16 -0.89
CA LEU A 41 -8.61 -6.14 -0.15
C LEU A 41 -7.72 -5.03 0.42
N GLY A 42 -6.65 -5.40 1.13
CA GLY A 42 -5.71 -4.46 1.74
C GLY A 42 -4.97 -3.61 0.70
N ALA A 43 -4.53 -4.22 -0.41
CA ALA A 43 -3.86 -3.50 -1.48
C ALA A 43 -4.78 -2.50 -2.17
N GLN A 44 -6.03 -2.88 -2.44
CA GLN A 44 -6.99 -1.99 -3.08
C GLN A 44 -7.43 -0.85 -2.15
N ALA A 45 -7.69 -1.12 -0.86
CA ALA A 45 -7.99 -0.07 0.11
C ALA A 45 -6.84 0.95 0.24
N ALA A 46 -5.59 0.48 0.20
CA ALA A 46 -4.40 1.32 0.30
C ALA A 46 -4.29 2.36 -0.83
N GLN A 47 -4.87 2.10 -2.01
CA GLN A 47 -4.90 3.07 -3.12
C GLN A 47 -5.60 4.38 -2.75
N SER A 48 -6.49 4.34 -1.75
CA SER A 48 -7.20 5.51 -1.23
C SER A 48 -6.68 6.01 0.13
N GLY A 49 -5.50 5.53 0.56
CA GLY A 49 -4.92 5.83 1.88
C GLY A 49 -5.55 5.08 3.05
N ARG A 50 -6.54 4.21 2.78
CA ARG A 50 -7.26 3.42 3.78
C ARG A 50 -6.58 2.09 4.07
N TYR A 51 -6.85 1.51 5.23
CA TYR A 51 -6.51 0.11 5.50
C TYR A 51 -7.72 -0.80 5.30
N PHE A 52 -7.47 -2.07 4.98
CA PHE A 52 -8.44 -3.15 5.10
C PHE A 52 -7.85 -4.24 5.98
N GLY A 53 -8.45 -4.46 7.14
CA GLY A 53 -7.93 -5.33 8.19
C GLY A 53 -8.84 -6.47 8.57
N THR A 54 -8.36 -7.31 9.48
CA THR A 54 -9.13 -8.42 10.07
C THR A 54 -8.80 -8.62 11.55
N ALA A 55 -9.74 -9.17 12.32
CA ALA A 55 -9.48 -9.66 13.67
C ALA A 55 -8.68 -10.97 13.65
N VAL A 56 -7.71 -11.07 14.55
CA VAL A 56 -6.75 -12.17 14.61
C VAL A 56 -6.69 -12.80 16.00
N ALA A 57 -6.73 -14.13 16.05
CA ALA A 57 -6.51 -14.91 17.27
C ALA A 57 -5.13 -15.57 17.24
N ALA A 58 -4.35 -15.42 18.31
CA ALA A 58 -3.00 -15.98 18.44
C ALA A 58 -3.00 -17.51 18.28
N GLY A 59 -4.02 -18.18 18.85
CA GLY A 59 -4.19 -19.63 18.75
C GLY A 59 -4.43 -20.16 17.33
N ARG A 60 -4.72 -19.28 16.35
CA ARG A 60 -4.91 -19.65 14.93
C ARG A 60 -3.66 -19.45 14.08
N LEU A 61 -2.59 -18.86 14.62
CA LEU A 61 -1.39 -18.54 13.84
C LEU A 61 -0.60 -19.78 13.38
N GLY A 62 -0.91 -20.97 13.89
CA GLY A 62 -0.38 -22.24 13.38
C GLY A 62 -1.14 -22.81 12.17
N ASP A 63 -2.31 -22.27 11.82
CA ASP A 63 -3.10 -22.70 10.66
C ASP A 63 -2.58 -22.00 9.38
N GLY A 64 -2.05 -22.79 8.44
CA GLY A 64 -1.50 -22.30 7.18
C GLY A 64 -2.52 -21.64 6.25
N THR A 65 -3.77 -22.12 6.25
CA THR A 65 -4.86 -21.51 5.46
C THR A 65 -5.24 -20.17 6.06
N TYR A 66 -5.40 -20.11 7.39
CA TYR A 66 -5.71 -18.88 8.11
C TYR A 66 -4.64 -17.81 7.88
N THR A 67 -3.37 -18.17 8.08
CA THR A 67 -2.24 -17.25 7.92
C THR A 67 -1.97 -16.88 6.46
N GLY A 68 -2.21 -17.79 5.52
CA GLY A 68 -2.10 -17.52 4.08
C GLY A 68 -3.12 -16.48 3.60
N ILE A 69 -4.37 -16.54 4.10
CA ILE A 69 -5.38 -15.51 3.81
C ILE A 69 -5.03 -14.21 4.53
N LEU A 70 -4.65 -14.28 5.80
CA LEU A 70 -4.26 -13.13 6.63
C LEU A 70 -3.20 -12.26 5.93
N ASP A 71 -2.10 -12.88 5.52
CA ASP A 71 -0.94 -12.19 4.95
C ASP A 71 -1.23 -11.67 3.53
N ARG A 72 -2.08 -12.36 2.76
CA ARG A 72 -2.41 -11.99 1.37
C ARG A 72 -3.41 -10.85 1.28
N GLU A 73 -4.44 -10.88 2.12
CA GLU A 73 -5.66 -10.08 1.90
C GLU A 73 -5.71 -8.82 2.76
N PHE A 74 -4.99 -8.77 3.90
CA PHE A 74 -5.16 -7.72 4.90
C PHE A 74 -3.86 -6.96 5.17
N ASN A 75 -3.95 -5.64 5.31
CA ASN A 75 -2.82 -4.76 5.65
C ASN A 75 -2.93 -4.12 7.05
N SER A 76 -3.91 -4.57 7.85
CA SER A 76 -4.10 -4.21 9.25
C SER A 76 -4.65 -5.39 10.03
N VAL A 77 -4.31 -5.50 11.30
CA VAL A 77 -4.83 -6.54 12.20
C VAL A 77 -5.29 -5.93 13.53
N THR A 78 -6.26 -6.59 14.15
CA THR A 78 -6.72 -6.33 15.52
C THR A 78 -6.64 -7.65 16.29
N ALA A 79 -6.11 -7.66 17.51
CA ALA A 79 -6.17 -8.86 18.35
C ALA A 79 -7.61 -9.11 18.80
N GLU A 80 -8.14 -10.31 18.59
CA GLU A 80 -9.54 -10.62 18.90
C GLU A 80 -9.79 -10.63 20.42
N ASN A 81 -8.87 -11.19 21.19
CA ASN A 81 -8.98 -11.29 22.66
C ASN A 81 -7.70 -10.96 23.41
N GLU A 82 -6.55 -11.10 22.77
CA GLU A 82 -5.25 -11.17 23.42
C GLU A 82 -4.80 -9.85 24.06
N MET A 83 -5.45 -8.74 23.68
CA MET A 83 -5.19 -7.40 24.20
C MET A 83 -6.28 -6.89 25.16
N LYS A 84 -7.27 -7.72 25.52
CA LYS A 84 -8.29 -7.38 26.53
C LYS A 84 -7.70 -7.45 27.95
N TRP A 85 -8.37 -6.82 28.92
CA TRP A 85 -7.82 -6.60 30.26
C TRP A 85 -7.60 -7.92 31.02
N ASP A 86 -8.56 -8.86 30.96
CA ASP A 86 -8.41 -10.18 31.61
C ASP A 86 -7.19 -10.97 31.12
N THR A 87 -6.79 -10.77 29.87
CA THR A 87 -5.64 -11.44 29.27
C THR A 87 -4.35 -10.69 29.57
N THR A 88 -4.36 -9.36 29.44
CA THR A 88 -3.15 -8.53 29.59
C THR A 88 -2.77 -8.28 31.04
N GLU A 89 -3.71 -8.24 31.98
CA GLU A 89 -3.46 -8.07 33.42
C GLU A 89 -4.42 -8.96 34.26
N PRO A 90 -4.28 -10.30 34.19
CA PRO A 90 -5.16 -11.25 34.88
C PRO A 90 -5.16 -11.09 36.41
N SER A 91 -4.09 -10.55 36.97
CA SER A 91 -3.95 -10.23 38.39
C SER A 91 -3.25 -8.89 38.56
N ARG A 92 -3.60 -8.13 39.60
CA ARG A 92 -3.10 -6.75 39.80
C ARG A 92 -1.58 -6.68 39.72
N GLY A 93 -1.06 -5.90 38.76
CA GLY A 93 0.37 -5.72 38.52
C GLY A 93 1.10 -6.92 37.91
N ARG A 94 0.40 -7.99 37.55
CA ARG A 94 0.95 -9.17 36.85
C ARG A 94 0.45 -9.16 35.42
N PHE A 95 1.27 -8.60 34.54
CA PHE A 95 0.94 -8.50 33.12
C PHE A 95 1.35 -9.76 32.33
N ASN A 96 0.50 -10.16 31.40
CA ASN A 96 0.76 -11.24 30.46
C ASN A 96 0.66 -10.70 29.02
N PHE A 97 1.82 -10.43 28.41
CA PHE A 97 1.89 -9.90 27.04
C PHE A 97 2.13 -10.98 25.98
N GLY A 98 2.36 -12.24 26.37
CA GLY A 98 2.79 -13.30 25.45
C GLY A 98 1.89 -13.46 24.23
N PRO A 99 0.56 -13.67 24.40
CA PRO A 99 -0.36 -13.82 23.28
C PRO A 99 -0.43 -12.57 22.37
N ALA A 100 -0.52 -11.38 22.96
CA ALA A 100 -0.56 -10.12 22.21
C ALA A 100 0.76 -9.84 21.46
N ASP A 101 1.90 -10.22 22.04
CA ASP A 101 3.21 -10.09 21.42
C ASP A 101 3.34 -10.95 20.17
N GLN A 102 2.74 -12.15 20.14
CA GLN A 102 2.74 -12.99 18.93
C GLN A 102 2.08 -12.28 17.75
N ILE A 103 0.92 -11.65 17.97
CA ILE A 103 0.19 -10.90 16.95
C ILE A 103 0.96 -9.64 16.56
N ALA A 104 1.47 -8.87 17.53
CA ALA A 104 2.21 -7.64 17.27
C ALA A 104 3.51 -7.90 16.49
N ASN A 105 4.25 -8.96 16.83
CA ASN A 105 5.46 -9.36 16.13
C ASN A 105 5.16 -9.79 14.70
N ARG A 106 4.08 -10.54 14.48
CA ARG A 106 3.65 -10.93 13.13
C ARG A 106 3.24 -9.71 12.29
N ALA A 107 2.42 -8.82 12.85
CA ALA A 107 1.96 -7.63 12.16
C ALA A 107 3.16 -6.81 11.67
N GLN A 108 4.15 -6.59 12.54
CA GLN A 108 5.39 -5.91 12.20
C GLN A 108 6.20 -6.65 11.13
N ALA A 109 6.37 -7.97 11.26
CA ALA A 109 7.09 -8.79 10.27
C ALA A 109 6.43 -8.81 8.88
N ARG A 110 5.13 -8.56 8.81
CA ARG A 110 4.34 -8.49 7.57
C ARG A 110 4.04 -7.07 7.09
N GLY A 111 4.56 -6.04 7.78
CA GLY A 111 4.27 -4.64 7.44
C GLY A 111 2.80 -4.25 7.60
N GLN A 112 2.03 -5.01 8.40
CA GLN A 112 0.63 -4.73 8.70
C GLN A 112 0.53 -3.69 9.82
N ARG A 113 -0.49 -2.83 9.75
CA ARG A 113 -0.87 -1.95 10.86
C ARG A 113 -1.47 -2.79 11.99
N LEU A 114 -1.32 -2.34 13.23
CA LEU A 114 -1.90 -2.98 14.40
C LEU A 114 -2.86 -2.02 15.10
N ARG A 115 -4.11 -2.44 15.29
CA ARG A 115 -5.05 -1.75 16.18
C ARG A 115 -5.01 -2.44 17.54
N GLY A 116 -4.77 -1.66 18.59
CA GLY A 116 -4.82 -2.13 19.97
C GLY A 116 -6.26 -2.13 20.47
N HIS A 117 -6.77 -3.29 20.84
CA HIS A 117 -8.16 -3.51 21.24
C HIS A 117 -8.20 -4.42 22.48
N THR A 118 -8.52 -3.92 23.68
CA THR A 118 -8.87 -2.54 24.05
C THR A 118 -8.41 -2.26 25.47
N LEU A 119 -8.21 -0.98 25.82
CA LEU A 119 -7.61 -0.59 27.10
C LEU A 119 -8.61 -0.56 28.27
N VAL A 120 -9.85 -0.11 28.03
CA VAL A 120 -10.89 -0.02 29.06
C VAL A 120 -12.21 -0.53 28.49
N TRP A 121 -12.67 -1.66 29.02
CA TRP A 121 -13.93 -2.28 28.63
C TRP A 121 -14.61 -2.92 29.84
N HIS A 122 -15.94 -2.92 29.85
CA HIS A 122 -16.73 -3.47 30.94
C HIS A 122 -16.82 -5.00 30.91
N SER A 123 -16.53 -5.61 29.76
CA SER A 123 -16.50 -7.06 29.55
C SER A 123 -15.05 -7.58 29.52
N GLN A 124 -14.88 -8.90 29.67
CA GLN A 124 -13.56 -9.56 29.75
C GLN A 124 -12.60 -8.81 30.69
N LEU A 125 -13.15 -8.45 31.85
CA LEU A 125 -12.52 -7.64 32.88
C LEU A 125 -12.21 -8.54 34.09
N PRO A 126 -10.99 -8.54 34.63
CA PRO A 126 -10.65 -9.37 35.79
C PRO A 126 -11.57 -9.09 36.98
N GLY A 127 -11.95 -10.15 37.70
CA GLY A 127 -12.76 -10.03 38.93
C GLY A 127 -12.14 -9.13 40.01
N TRP A 128 -10.80 -9.04 40.04
CA TRP A 128 -10.09 -8.15 40.97
C TRP A 128 -10.28 -6.67 40.65
N VAL A 129 -10.56 -6.30 39.39
CA VAL A 129 -10.89 -4.91 39.01
C VAL A 129 -12.36 -4.64 39.29
N SER A 130 -13.25 -5.54 38.87
CA SER A 130 -14.71 -5.35 38.99
C SER A 130 -15.21 -5.37 40.44
N SER A 131 -14.40 -5.83 41.40
CA SER A 131 -14.68 -5.80 42.85
C SER A 131 -14.21 -4.52 43.55
N ILE A 132 -13.44 -3.65 42.91
CA ILE A 132 -12.94 -2.41 43.51
C ILE A 132 -14.11 -1.43 43.70
N ARG A 133 -14.24 -0.87 44.91
CA ARG A 133 -15.25 0.16 45.25
C ARG A 133 -14.64 1.49 45.69
N ASP A 134 -13.36 1.50 46.04
CA ASP A 134 -12.64 2.74 46.33
C ASP A 134 -12.26 3.46 45.03
N ALA A 135 -12.71 4.71 44.89
CA ALA A 135 -12.53 5.49 43.67
C ALA A 135 -11.06 5.81 43.38
N ASN A 136 -10.25 6.09 44.40
CA ASN A 136 -8.82 6.39 44.21
C ASN A 136 -8.05 5.15 43.73
N THR A 137 -8.35 4.00 44.31
CA THR A 137 -7.77 2.71 43.93
C THR A 137 -8.13 2.36 42.49
N LEU A 138 -9.41 2.42 42.12
CA LEU A 138 -9.82 2.09 40.76
C LEU A 138 -9.23 3.05 39.73
N ARG A 139 -9.16 4.34 40.07
CA ARG A 139 -8.54 5.38 39.24
C ARG A 139 -7.06 5.09 38.98
N GLY A 140 -6.32 4.73 40.04
CA GLY A 140 -4.91 4.35 39.95
C GLY A 140 -4.72 3.07 39.13
N VAL A 141 -5.57 2.07 39.33
CA VAL A 141 -5.55 0.80 38.58
C VAL A 141 -5.79 1.04 37.09
N MET A 142 -6.82 1.80 36.71
CA MET A 142 -7.10 2.12 35.32
C MET A 142 -5.94 2.87 34.65
N ASN A 143 -5.38 3.86 35.35
CA ASN A 143 -4.26 4.62 34.80
C ASN A 143 -3.00 3.76 34.63
N ASN A 144 -2.71 2.90 35.62
CA ASN A 144 -1.58 1.98 35.56
C ASN A 144 -1.72 0.99 34.40
N HIS A 145 -2.91 0.43 34.20
CA HIS A 145 -3.18 -0.51 33.11
C HIS A 145 -2.94 0.15 31.74
N ILE A 146 -3.60 1.28 31.48
CA ILE A 146 -3.45 2.06 30.24
C ILE A 146 -1.97 2.36 29.98
N THR A 147 -1.28 2.91 30.98
CA THR A 147 0.13 3.33 30.85
C THR A 147 1.04 2.13 30.55
N THR A 148 0.86 1.02 31.27
CA THR A 148 1.73 -0.15 31.15
C THR A 148 1.55 -0.85 29.80
N VAL A 149 0.30 -1.07 29.37
CA VAL A 149 0.00 -1.69 28.07
C VAL A 149 0.45 -0.81 26.92
N MET A 150 0.15 0.50 26.94
CA MET A 150 0.56 1.39 25.86
C MET A 150 2.08 1.57 25.78
N ASN A 151 2.79 1.66 26.92
CA ASN A 151 4.25 1.73 26.92
C ASN A 151 4.89 0.47 26.32
N ARG A 152 4.32 -0.72 26.57
CA ARG A 152 4.81 -1.99 26.01
C ARG A 152 4.78 -2.01 24.48
N TYR A 153 3.77 -1.38 23.87
CA TYR A 153 3.54 -1.36 22.42
C TYR A 153 3.79 -0.01 21.75
N LYS A 154 4.45 0.92 22.44
CA LYS A 154 4.73 2.27 21.95
C LYS A 154 5.41 2.25 20.58
N GLY A 155 4.89 3.02 19.63
CA GLY A 155 5.39 3.08 18.26
C GLY A 155 5.06 1.87 17.37
N ARG A 156 4.37 0.84 17.90
CA ARG A 156 3.93 -0.35 17.14
C ARG A 156 2.43 -0.35 16.83
N ILE A 157 1.68 0.54 17.48
CA ILE A 157 0.21 0.63 17.37
C ILE A 157 -0.16 1.79 16.46
N HIS A 158 -1.00 1.51 15.46
CA HIS A 158 -1.60 2.54 14.61
C HIS A 158 -2.68 3.31 15.36
N SER A 159 -3.58 2.59 16.03
CA SER A 159 -4.72 3.15 16.76
C SER A 159 -5.08 2.28 17.96
N TRP A 160 -5.47 2.91 19.07
CA TRP A 160 -6.01 2.25 20.26
C TRP A 160 -7.50 2.51 20.37
N ASP A 161 -8.28 1.46 20.60
CA ASP A 161 -9.61 1.60 21.19
C ASP A 161 -9.41 1.83 22.69
N VAL A 162 -9.44 3.10 23.11
CA VAL A 162 -9.12 3.50 24.49
C VAL A 162 -10.23 3.12 25.45
N VAL A 163 -11.48 3.37 25.04
CA VAL A 163 -12.67 2.94 25.76
C VAL A 163 -13.59 2.27 24.76
N ASN A 164 -14.03 1.07 25.11
CA ASN A 164 -14.97 0.27 24.32
C ASN A 164 -16.35 0.22 24.99
N GLU A 165 -17.42 0.43 24.22
CA GLU A 165 -18.82 0.15 24.60
C GLU A 165 -19.29 0.79 25.91
N ALA A 166 -18.95 2.05 26.15
CA ALA A 166 -19.33 2.73 27.38
C ALA A 166 -20.80 3.16 27.41
N PHE A 167 -21.50 3.20 26.27
CA PHE A 167 -22.92 3.58 26.22
C PHE A 167 -23.85 2.37 26.34
N ALA A 168 -24.97 2.59 27.02
CA ALA A 168 -26.04 1.61 27.14
C ALA A 168 -26.85 1.53 25.84
N ASP A 169 -27.37 0.34 25.55
CA ASP A 169 -28.38 0.17 24.51
C ASP A 169 -29.73 0.75 24.97
N GLY A 170 -30.62 1.02 24.02
CA GLY A 170 -31.94 1.59 24.28
C GLY A 170 -32.02 3.12 24.17
N PRO A 171 -33.13 3.72 24.60
CA PRO A 171 -33.49 5.09 24.20
C PRO A 171 -32.83 6.20 25.02
N SER A 172 -32.00 5.86 26.02
CA SER A 172 -31.49 6.85 26.98
C SER A 172 -30.34 7.68 26.43
N GLY A 173 -29.50 7.10 25.56
CA GLY A 173 -28.26 7.71 25.11
C GLY A 173 -27.28 8.01 26.25
N GLN A 174 -27.34 7.23 27.33
CA GLN A 174 -26.53 7.36 28.55
C GLN A 174 -25.44 6.29 28.64
N LEU A 175 -24.46 6.51 29.52
CA LEU A 175 -23.43 5.51 29.84
C LEU A 175 -24.04 4.28 30.53
N ARG A 176 -23.57 3.09 30.19
CA ARG A 176 -23.97 1.82 30.83
C ARG A 176 -23.40 1.66 32.24
N SER A 177 -24.06 0.85 33.06
CA SER A 177 -23.48 0.42 34.35
C SER A 177 -22.20 -0.36 34.10
N SER A 178 -21.17 -0.01 34.84
CA SER A 178 -19.88 -0.67 34.85
C SER A 178 -19.15 -0.23 36.11
N VAL A 179 -18.19 -1.02 36.59
CA VAL A 179 -17.36 -0.62 37.74
C VAL A 179 -16.73 0.77 37.52
N PHE A 180 -16.32 1.08 36.29
CA PHE A 180 -15.77 2.38 35.94
C PHE A 180 -16.79 3.51 36.07
N ARG A 181 -17.98 3.38 35.47
CA ARG A 181 -19.03 4.41 35.60
C ARG A 181 -19.50 4.55 37.04
N ASP A 182 -19.76 3.44 37.71
CA ASP A 182 -20.44 3.42 39.01
C ASP A 182 -19.53 3.93 40.15
N VAL A 183 -18.22 3.74 40.03
CA VAL A 183 -17.23 4.18 41.03
C VAL A 183 -16.52 5.49 40.65
N LEU A 184 -16.22 5.72 39.37
CA LEU A 184 -15.47 6.93 38.93
C LEU A 184 -16.37 8.03 38.35
N GLY A 185 -17.65 7.74 38.08
CA GLY A 185 -18.56 8.63 37.38
C GLY A 185 -18.22 8.78 35.90
N ASN A 186 -19.01 9.58 35.17
CA ASN A 186 -18.89 9.73 33.70
C ASN A 186 -17.51 10.25 33.22
N GLY A 187 -16.75 10.92 34.10
CA GLY A 187 -15.42 11.47 33.78
C GLY A 187 -14.33 10.43 33.53
N PHE A 188 -14.58 9.14 33.78
CA PHE A 188 -13.59 8.07 33.57
C PHE A 188 -13.12 7.98 32.11
N ILE A 189 -14.01 8.26 31.15
CA ILE A 189 -13.68 8.20 29.72
C ILE A 189 -12.64 9.27 29.40
N GLU A 190 -12.88 10.53 29.78
CA GLU A 190 -11.93 11.62 29.54
C GLU A 190 -10.58 11.31 30.17
N GLN A 191 -10.60 10.80 31.41
CA GLN A 191 -9.38 10.43 32.09
C GLN A 191 -8.61 9.35 31.33
N ALA A 192 -9.28 8.30 30.84
CA ALA A 192 -8.64 7.24 30.06
C ALA A 192 -7.95 7.80 28.81
N PHE A 193 -8.61 8.70 28.06
CA PHE A 193 -8.03 9.36 26.89
C PHE A 193 -6.82 10.24 27.24
N ARG A 194 -6.88 11.02 28.33
CA ARG A 194 -5.75 11.84 28.78
C ARG A 194 -4.56 10.99 29.22
N THR A 195 -4.81 9.90 29.96
CA THR A 195 -3.76 8.94 30.35
C THR A 195 -3.15 8.27 29.11
N ALA A 196 -3.98 7.84 28.16
CA ALA A 196 -3.52 7.20 26.93
C ALA A 196 -2.62 8.14 26.10
N ARG A 197 -3.03 9.41 25.94
CA ARG A 197 -2.23 10.40 25.22
C ARG A 197 -0.89 10.67 25.90
N ALA A 198 -0.84 10.67 27.24
CA ALA A 198 0.40 10.84 27.98
C ALA A 198 1.37 9.66 27.79
N ALA A 199 0.87 8.43 27.67
CA ALA A 199 1.69 7.24 27.44
C ALA A 199 2.29 7.20 26.01
N ASP A 200 1.45 7.43 24.99
CA ASP A 200 1.88 7.49 23.59
C ASP A 200 1.27 8.70 22.85
N PRO A 201 2.06 9.75 22.55
CA PRO A 201 1.58 10.91 21.82
C PRO A 201 1.38 10.65 20.32
N THR A 202 1.85 9.52 19.79
CA THR A 202 1.87 9.21 18.34
C THR A 202 0.74 8.29 17.89
N ALA A 203 0.20 7.44 18.78
CA ALA A 203 -0.91 6.56 18.46
C ALA A 203 -2.23 7.34 18.31
N LYS A 204 -3.09 6.92 17.38
CA LYS A 204 -4.46 7.45 17.28
C LYS A 204 -5.33 6.89 18.42
N LEU A 205 -6.08 7.74 19.10
CA LEU A 205 -6.93 7.36 20.22
C LEU A 205 -8.40 7.36 19.79
N CYS A 206 -9.01 6.18 19.79
CA CYS A 206 -10.38 5.95 19.35
C CYS A 206 -11.32 5.62 20.52
N TYR A 207 -12.56 6.08 20.41
CA TYR A 207 -13.70 5.51 21.13
C TYR A 207 -14.36 4.46 20.22
N ASN A 208 -14.70 3.27 20.70
CA ASN A 208 -15.27 2.18 19.89
C ASN A 208 -16.58 1.67 20.48
N ASP A 209 -17.59 1.38 19.65
CA ASP A 209 -18.89 0.87 20.11
C ASP A 209 -19.68 0.20 18.98
N TYR A 210 -20.63 -0.67 19.34
CA TYR A 210 -21.67 -1.22 18.46
C TYR A 210 -22.99 -0.44 18.60
N ASN A 211 -23.93 -0.66 17.69
CA ASN A 211 -25.25 0.01 17.68
C ASN A 211 -25.14 1.54 17.69
N ILE A 212 -24.09 2.07 17.06
CA ILE A 212 -23.91 3.50 16.82
C ILE A 212 -23.91 3.83 15.32
N GLU A 213 -24.44 2.92 14.50
CA GLU A 213 -24.45 3.00 13.05
C GLU A 213 -25.69 3.75 12.50
N ASN A 214 -26.80 3.78 13.23
CA ASN A 214 -28.01 4.52 12.85
C ASN A 214 -28.02 5.91 13.49
N TRP A 215 -28.08 6.95 12.66
CA TRP A 215 -27.98 8.34 13.10
C TRP A 215 -29.03 8.72 14.15
N SER A 216 -30.27 8.23 14.01
CA SER A 216 -31.38 8.63 14.88
C SER A 216 -31.36 7.94 16.25
N ASP A 217 -30.52 6.93 16.45
CA ASP A 217 -30.52 6.17 17.70
C ASP A 217 -29.96 7.01 18.85
N ALA A 218 -30.60 6.89 20.00
CA ALA A 218 -30.21 7.65 21.20
C ALA A 218 -28.76 7.35 21.61
N LYS A 219 -28.30 6.10 21.44
CA LYS A 219 -26.91 5.68 21.68
C LYS A 219 -25.94 6.43 20.78
N THR A 220 -26.18 6.43 19.46
CA THR A 220 -25.41 7.21 18.48
C THR A 220 -25.33 8.68 18.85
N GLN A 221 -26.47 9.28 19.22
CA GLN A 221 -26.55 10.68 19.63
C GLN A 221 -25.80 10.93 20.95
N GLY A 222 -25.79 9.98 21.88
CA GLY A 222 -25.01 10.03 23.11
C GLY A 222 -23.50 10.08 22.84
N VAL A 223 -23.01 9.17 21.99
CA VAL A 223 -21.60 9.13 21.59
C VAL A 223 -21.22 10.39 20.80
N HIS A 224 -22.08 10.87 19.89
CA HIS A 224 -21.82 12.11 19.16
C HIS A 224 -21.68 13.32 20.11
N ARG A 225 -22.55 13.44 21.11
CA ARG A 225 -22.45 14.48 22.15
C ARG A 225 -21.13 14.38 22.94
N LEU A 226 -20.70 13.18 23.30
CA LEU A 226 -19.43 12.95 23.98
C LEU A 226 -18.25 13.44 23.13
N VAL A 227 -18.19 13.00 21.86
CA VAL A 227 -17.09 13.38 20.95
C VAL A 227 -17.08 14.89 20.74
N ARG A 228 -18.24 15.51 20.53
CA ARG A 228 -18.36 16.97 20.37
C ARG A 228 -17.85 17.71 21.60
N ASP A 229 -18.24 17.29 22.80
CA ASP A 229 -17.77 17.87 24.07
C ASP A 229 -16.24 17.72 24.23
N PHE A 230 -15.71 16.53 23.94
CA PHE A 230 -14.27 16.27 24.00
C PHE A 230 -13.48 17.16 23.05
N LYS A 231 -13.94 17.30 21.80
CA LYS A 231 -13.31 18.20 20.83
C LYS A 231 -13.39 19.66 21.27
N ALA A 232 -14.51 20.10 21.84
CA ALA A 232 -14.67 21.46 22.36
C ALA A 232 -13.73 21.77 23.54
N ARG A 233 -13.46 20.79 24.41
CA ARG A 233 -12.62 20.96 25.61
C ARG A 233 -11.17 20.49 25.43
N GLY A 234 -10.76 20.10 24.22
CA GLY A 234 -9.40 19.64 23.93
C GLY A 234 -9.03 18.31 24.61
N VAL A 235 -9.99 17.42 24.83
CA VAL A 235 -9.72 16.03 25.23
C VAL A 235 -9.18 15.28 23.99
N PRO A 236 -8.10 14.49 24.12
CA PRO A 236 -7.36 13.96 22.97
C PRO A 236 -8.05 12.75 22.32
N ILE A 237 -9.16 12.98 21.62
CA ILE A 237 -9.85 11.98 20.80
C ILE A 237 -9.57 12.24 19.31
N ASP A 238 -9.06 11.20 18.63
CA ASP A 238 -8.68 11.27 17.22
C ASP A 238 -9.67 10.54 16.31
N CYS A 239 -10.36 9.53 16.83
CA CYS A 239 -11.23 8.67 16.03
C CYS A 239 -12.46 8.14 16.78
N VAL A 240 -13.46 7.73 16.01
CA VAL A 240 -14.58 6.90 16.45
C VAL A 240 -14.60 5.62 15.61
N GLY A 241 -14.56 4.48 16.28
CA GLY A 241 -14.75 3.15 15.72
C GLY A 241 -16.22 2.75 15.79
N LEU A 242 -16.79 2.34 14.67
CA LEU A 242 -18.12 1.76 14.58
C LEU A 242 -17.93 0.27 14.30
N GLN A 243 -18.34 -0.57 15.24
CA GLN A 243 -18.12 -2.02 15.16
C GLN A 243 -18.78 -2.60 13.91
N ALA A 244 -20.00 -2.16 13.58
CA ALA A 244 -20.72 -2.55 12.37
C ALA A 244 -21.05 -4.06 12.30
N HIS A 245 -21.42 -4.64 13.45
CA HIS A 245 -22.03 -5.97 13.51
C HIS A 245 -23.47 -5.93 13.01
N PHE A 246 -23.69 -6.31 11.74
CA PHE A 246 -25.01 -6.23 11.12
C PHE A 246 -25.73 -7.58 11.06
N GLY A 247 -27.06 -7.51 11.12
CA GLY A 247 -27.94 -8.62 10.76
C GLY A 247 -28.06 -8.77 9.23
N THR A 248 -29.01 -9.61 8.78
CA THR A 248 -29.21 -9.91 7.36
C THR A 248 -29.63 -8.68 6.54
N GLY A 249 -30.22 -7.67 7.19
CA GLY A 249 -30.60 -6.40 6.57
C GLY A 249 -29.42 -5.48 6.20
N GLY A 250 -28.21 -5.75 6.71
CA GLY A 250 -27.04 -4.91 6.45
C GLY A 250 -27.04 -3.58 7.21
N PRO A 251 -26.26 -2.58 6.73
CA PRO A 251 -26.17 -1.29 7.40
C PRO A 251 -27.49 -0.52 7.34
N PRO A 252 -27.84 0.28 8.36
CA PRO A 252 -29.01 1.16 8.31
C PRO A 252 -28.86 2.20 7.19
N ALA A 253 -29.99 2.67 6.63
CA ALA A 253 -29.99 3.65 5.54
C ALA A 253 -29.22 4.95 5.88
N SER A 254 -29.19 5.31 7.16
CA SER A 254 -28.48 6.49 7.67
C SER A 254 -26.98 6.27 7.93
N PHE A 255 -26.42 5.09 7.65
CA PHE A 255 -25.05 4.76 8.04
C PHE A 255 -23.99 5.73 7.52
N GLN A 256 -24.03 6.10 6.23
CA GLN A 256 -23.11 7.11 5.68
C GLN A 256 -23.29 8.48 6.34
N THR A 257 -24.52 8.86 6.66
CA THR A 257 -24.84 10.09 7.39
C THR A 257 -24.20 10.05 8.78
N THR A 258 -24.29 8.92 9.48
CA THR A 258 -23.65 8.73 10.79
C THR A 258 -22.14 8.90 10.71
N LEU A 259 -21.48 8.22 9.77
CA LEU A 259 -20.04 8.37 9.53
C LEU A 259 -19.65 9.84 9.23
N SER A 260 -20.45 10.51 8.39
CA SER A 260 -20.23 11.91 8.02
C SER A 260 -20.37 12.86 9.22
N ASN A 261 -21.33 12.62 10.10
CA ASN A 261 -21.58 13.48 11.26
C ASN A 261 -20.51 13.35 12.34
N PHE A 262 -19.92 12.17 12.54
CA PHE A 262 -18.73 12.03 13.38
C PHE A 262 -17.51 12.70 12.73
N ALA A 263 -17.28 12.46 11.43
CA ALA A 263 -16.19 13.07 10.68
C ALA A 263 -16.22 14.61 10.71
N ALA A 264 -17.42 15.21 10.70
CA ALA A 264 -17.63 16.64 10.78
C ALA A 264 -17.16 17.28 12.11
N LEU A 265 -17.01 16.48 13.18
CA LEU A 265 -16.40 16.93 14.44
C LEU A 265 -14.86 17.00 14.39
N GLY A 266 -14.26 16.68 13.24
CA GLY A 266 -12.80 16.71 13.05
C GLY A 266 -12.06 15.50 13.62
N VAL A 267 -12.76 14.39 13.84
CA VAL A 267 -12.19 13.07 14.13
C VAL A 267 -12.22 12.19 12.88
N ASP A 268 -11.34 11.20 12.81
CA ASP A 268 -11.46 10.14 11.82
C ASP A 268 -12.56 9.15 12.22
N VAL A 269 -13.13 8.45 11.25
CA VAL A 269 -14.04 7.31 11.49
C VAL A 269 -13.42 6.03 10.96
N GLN A 270 -13.70 4.91 11.62
CA GLN A 270 -13.19 3.60 11.25
C GLN A 270 -14.30 2.57 11.41
N ILE A 271 -14.45 1.67 10.44
CA ILE A 271 -15.28 0.48 10.62
C ILE A 271 -14.36 -0.58 11.25
N THR A 272 -14.69 -1.05 12.45
CA THR A 272 -13.70 -1.73 13.31
C THR A 272 -13.91 -3.23 13.46
N GLU A 273 -15.14 -3.73 13.33
CA GLU A 273 -15.50 -5.12 13.65
C GLU A 273 -16.55 -5.69 12.66
N LEU A 274 -16.41 -5.36 11.38
CA LEU A 274 -17.43 -5.64 10.38
C LEU A 274 -17.69 -7.14 10.22
N ASP A 275 -18.92 -7.54 10.47
CA ASP A 275 -19.49 -8.79 10.03
C ASP A 275 -20.98 -8.58 9.69
N ILE A 276 -21.49 -9.32 8.70
CA ILE A 276 -22.88 -9.17 8.23
C ILE A 276 -23.47 -10.55 8.10
N ALA A 277 -24.53 -10.86 8.85
CA ALA A 277 -25.21 -12.15 8.80
C ALA A 277 -25.48 -12.59 7.34
N GLN A 278 -25.13 -13.84 7.02
CA GLN A 278 -25.21 -14.46 5.70
C GLN A 278 -24.34 -13.82 4.60
N ALA A 279 -23.52 -12.82 4.96
CA ALA A 279 -22.61 -12.12 4.07
C ALA A 279 -23.25 -11.72 2.73
N SER A 280 -24.37 -10.99 2.78
CA SER A 280 -25.01 -10.43 1.59
C SER A 280 -24.02 -9.54 0.82
N PRO A 281 -23.76 -9.81 -0.48
CA PRO A 281 -22.81 -9.02 -1.27
C PRO A 281 -23.20 -7.54 -1.35
N THR A 282 -24.51 -7.26 -1.51
CA THR A 282 -25.05 -5.90 -1.54
C THR A 282 -24.86 -5.18 -0.21
N ALA A 283 -25.08 -5.85 0.92
CA ALA A 283 -24.91 -5.24 2.24
C ALA A 283 -23.44 -4.88 2.51
N TYR A 284 -22.52 -5.78 2.14
CA TYR A 284 -21.08 -5.52 2.24
C TYR A 284 -20.65 -4.37 1.32
N ALA A 285 -21.10 -4.35 0.06
CA ALA A 285 -20.83 -3.25 -0.87
C ALA A 285 -21.35 -1.91 -0.34
N ASN A 286 -22.59 -1.86 0.18
CA ASN A 286 -23.17 -0.64 0.74
C ASN A 286 -22.38 -0.13 1.95
N THR A 287 -21.95 -1.03 2.83
CA THR A 287 -21.13 -0.70 4.01
C THR A 287 -19.79 -0.09 3.60
N VAL A 288 -19.10 -0.72 2.64
CA VAL A 288 -17.81 -0.23 2.13
C VAL A 288 -17.98 1.10 1.40
N SER A 289 -19.02 1.23 0.57
CA SER A 289 -19.34 2.48 -0.15
C SER A 289 -19.56 3.64 0.81
N ALA A 290 -20.29 3.43 1.91
CA ALA A 290 -20.50 4.44 2.95
C ALA A 290 -19.16 4.96 3.53
N CYS A 291 -18.19 4.08 3.78
CA CYS A 291 -16.85 4.49 4.20
C CYS A 291 -16.08 5.21 3.09
N MET A 292 -16.11 4.68 1.86
CA MET A 292 -15.39 5.28 0.73
C MET A 292 -15.86 6.71 0.42
N ASN A 293 -17.16 6.98 0.61
CA ASN A 293 -17.77 8.29 0.40
C ASN A 293 -17.45 9.31 1.50
N VAL A 294 -16.86 8.89 2.63
CA VAL A 294 -16.45 9.79 3.72
C VAL A 294 -14.93 9.87 3.74
N ALA A 295 -14.38 11.04 3.39
CA ALA A 295 -12.93 11.24 3.27
C ALA A 295 -12.14 10.92 4.56
N ARG A 296 -12.75 11.16 5.73
CA ARG A 296 -12.18 10.83 7.05
C ARG A 296 -12.47 9.41 7.51
N CYS A 297 -13.12 8.56 6.71
CA CYS A 297 -13.18 7.14 6.99
C CYS A 297 -11.86 6.49 6.60
N THR A 298 -11.04 6.12 7.58
CA THR A 298 -9.61 5.78 7.36
C THR A 298 -9.32 4.29 7.26
N GLY A 299 -10.31 3.43 7.48
CA GLY A 299 -10.16 2.00 7.26
C GLY A 299 -11.35 1.17 7.70
N ILE A 300 -11.29 -0.10 7.30
CA ILE A 300 -12.31 -1.12 7.53
C ILE A 300 -11.61 -2.36 8.08
N THR A 301 -12.12 -2.94 9.16
CA THR A 301 -11.66 -4.22 9.70
C THR A 301 -12.85 -5.18 9.74
N VAL A 302 -12.70 -6.39 9.17
CA VAL A 302 -13.70 -7.47 9.33
C VAL A 302 -13.41 -8.31 10.56
N TRP A 303 -14.44 -8.75 11.29
CA TRP A 303 -14.26 -9.44 12.58
C TRP A 303 -14.05 -10.96 12.44
N GLY A 304 -12.94 -11.30 11.78
CA GLY A 304 -12.48 -12.67 11.54
C GLY A 304 -12.12 -12.90 10.06
N ILE A 305 -11.57 -14.07 9.78
CA ILE A 305 -11.10 -14.44 8.43
C ILE A 305 -12.13 -15.35 7.73
N ARG A 306 -12.32 -16.58 8.21
CA ARG A 306 -13.29 -17.53 7.65
C ARG A 306 -14.53 -17.59 8.52
N ASP A 307 -15.66 -17.96 7.92
CA ASP A 307 -16.91 -18.20 8.67
C ASP A 307 -16.74 -19.16 9.86
N SER A 308 -15.81 -20.12 9.80
CA SER A 308 -15.47 -21.05 10.89
C SER A 308 -14.68 -20.42 12.04
N ASP A 309 -14.05 -19.26 11.80
CA ASP A 309 -13.27 -18.52 12.79
C ASP A 309 -14.11 -17.42 13.47
N SER A 310 -15.32 -17.13 12.99
CA SER A 310 -16.17 -16.06 13.53
C SER A 310 -16.81 -16.42 14.87
N TRP A 311 -16.92 -15.45 15.77
CA TRP A 311 -17.76 -15.54 16.96
C TRP A 311 -19.26 -15.76 16.65
N ARG A 312 -19.69 -15.44 15.41
CA ARG A 312 -21.03 -15.67 14.86
C ARG A 312 -21.02 -16.75 13.76
N ALA A 313 -20.24 -17.82 13.95
CA ALA A 313 -20.02 -18.86 12.92
C ALA A 313 -21.29 -19.52 12.34
N SER A 314 -22.40 -19.57 13.09
CA SER A 314 -23.68 -20.07 12.61
C SER A 314 -24.34 -19.17 11.55
N GLU A 315 -23.93 -17.91 11.49
CA GLU A 315 -24.50 -16.91 10.58
C GLU A 315 -23.70 -16.77 9.27
N ASN A 316 -22.58 -17.46 9.12
CA ASN A 316 -21.65 -17.34 7.99
C ASN A 316 -21.42 -15.87 7.57
N PRO A 317 -20.91 -15.00 8.47
CA PRO A 317 -21.04 -13.56 8.28
C PRO A 317 -19.83 -12.91 7.61
N LEU A 318 -18.77 -13.66 7.28
CA LEU A 318 -17.48 -13.13 6.82
C LEU A 318 -17.30 -13.24 5.30
N LEU A 319 -16.15 -12.77 4.81
CA LEU A 319 -15.83 -12.71 3.38
C LEU A 319 -15.29 -14.03 2.80
N PHE A 320 -14.87 -14.96 3.66
CA PHE A 320 -14.38 -16.28 3.27
C PHE A 320 -15.23 -17.38 3.89
N ASP A 321 -15.50 -18.43 3.12
CA ASP A 321 -16.23 -19.59 3.62
C ASP A 321 -15.39 -20.38 4.63
N ARG A 322 -15.99 -21.42 5.22
CA ARG A 322 -15.34 -22.27 6.24
C ARG A 322 -14.05 -22.95 5.76
N SER A 323 -13.87 -23.13 4.47
CA SER A 323 -12.68 -23.72 3.84
C SER A 323 -11.65 -22.67 3.43
N GLY A 324 -11.97 -21.38 3.50
CA GLY A 324 -11.10 -20.28 3.10
C GLY A 324 -11.29 -19.79 1.67
N ASN A 325 -12.35 -20.22 0.96
CA ASN A 325 -12.66 -19.70 -0.37
C ASN A 325 -13.36 -18.35 -0.29
N LYS A 326 -13.11 -17.48 -1.27
CA LYS A 326 -13.75 -16.15 -1.38
C LYS A 326 -15.26 -16.32 -1.62
N LYS A 327 -16.08 -15.66 -0.80
CA LYS A 327 -17.55 -15.60 -0.99
C LYS A 327 -17.92 -14.49 -1.97
N PRO A 328 -19.14 -14.48 -2.53
CA PRO A 328 -19.60 -13.38 -3.38
C PRO A 328 -19.48 -11.98 -2.73
N ALA A 329 -19.60 -11.89 -1.40
CA ALA A 329 -19.35 -10.66 -0.65
C ALA A 329 -17.92 -10.13 -0.78
N TYR A 330 -16.91 -11.02 -0.82
CA TYR A 330 -15.52 -10.62 -1.06
C TYR A 330 -15.41 -9.85 -2.38
N ASN A 331 -16.00 -10.39 -3.45
CA ASN A 331 -15.95 -9.79 -4.78
C ASN A 331 -16.68 -8.44 -4.82
N ALA A 332 -17.80 -8.32 -4.10
CA ALA A 332 -18.52 -7.07 -3.97
C ALA A 332 -17.68 -6.01 -3.24
N VAL A 333 -17.08 -6.34 -2.10
CA VAL A 333 -16.14 -5.46 -1.37
C VAL A 333 -14.99 -5.03 -2.28
N LEU A 334 -14.33 -5.97 -2.95
CA LEU A 334 -13.19 -5.67 -3.82
C LEU A 334 -13.59 -4.72 -4.95
N THR A 335 -14.73 -4.97 -5.61
CA THR A 335 -15.29 -4.09 -6.64
C THR A 335 -15.56 -2.69 -6.10
N THR A 336 -16.20 -2.56 -4.93
CA THR A 336 -16.54 -1.27 -4.33
C THR A 336 -15.30 -0.47 -3.93
N LEU A 337 -14.20 -1.14 -3.55
CA LEU A 337 -12.92 -0.49 -3.31
C LEU A 337 -12.24 -0.02 -4.62
N GLY A 338 -12.81 -0.33 -5.79
CA GLY A 338 -12.28 -0.01 -7.11
C GLY A 338 -11.50 -1.16 -7.76
N GLY A 339 -11.47 -2.34 -7.15
CA GLY A 339 -10.85 -3.56 -7.69
C GLY A 339 -11.67 -4.24 -8.78
N THR A 340 -11.11 -5.28 -9.41
CA THR A 340 -11.87 -6.18 -10.31
C THR A 340 -11.82 -7.60 -9.77
N PRO A 341 -12.97 -8.21 -9.43
CA PRO A 341 -13.03 -9.63 -9.11
C PRO A 341 -12.60 -10.48 -10.31
N ALA A 342 -11.91 -11.60 -10.07
CA ALA A 342 -11.71 -12.59 -11.14
C ALA A 342 -13.09 -13.07 -11.62
N ALA A 343 -13.35 -12.99 -12.94
CA ALA A 343 -14.63 -13.34 -13.52
C ALA A 343 -15.00 -14.79 -13.18
N THR A 344 -16.14 -14.99 -12.50
CA THR A 344 -16.71 -16.32 -12.25
C THR A 344 -17.41 -16.80 -13.52
N SER A 345 -16.72 -17.60 -14.34
CA SER A 345 -17.36 -18.38 -15.39
C SER A 345 -18.14 -19.54 -14.74
N GLY A 346 -19.46 -19.38 -14.64
CA GLY A 346 -20.36 -20.47 -14.25
C GLY A 346 -20.45 -21.53 -15.34
N THR A 347 -20.08 -22.76 -15.01
CA THR A 347 -20.83 -24.00 -15.27
C THR A 347 -20.03 -25.20 -14.76
N SER A 348 -20.76 -26.14 -14.15
CA SER A 348 -20.37 -27.45 -13.63
C SER A 348 -19.17 -28.13 -14.33
N ALA A 349 -18.10 -28.41 -13.58
CA ALA A 349 -17.22 -29.55 -13.82
C ALA A 349 -16.49 -29.97 -12.53
N ALA A 350 -16.28 -31.28 -12.41
CA ALA A 350 -15.71 -32.06 -11.30
C ALA A 350 -14.33 -31.55 -10.78
N PRO A 351 -13.82 -32.08 -9.64
CA PRO A 351 -12.89 -31.38 -8.77
C PRO A 351 -11.57 -31.11 -9.50
N ARG A 352 -11.27 -29.83 -9.73
CA ARG A 352 -9.95 -29.41 -10.21
C ARG A 352 -9.07 -29.06 -9.01
N SER A 353 -7.97 -29.79 -8.93
CA SER A 353 -6.84 -29.59 -8.02
C SER A 353 -6.36 -28.13 -7.97
N ALA A 354 -5.80 -27.77 -6.81
CA ALA A 354 -5.17 -26.51 -6.48
C ALA A 354 -4.55 -25.80 -7.71
N THR A 355 -5.05 -24.62 -8.05
CA THR A 355 -4.44 -23.77 -9.06
C THR A 355 -3.13 -23.21 -8.51
N ASN A 356 -2.03 -23.75 -9.04
CA ASN A 356 -0.70 -23.18 -8.93
C ASN A 356 -0.76 -21.66 -9.23
N ALA A 357 -0.14 -20.83 -8.39
CA ALA A 357 0.24 -19.49 -8.81
C ALA A 357 0.97 -19.63 -10.17
N ALA A 358 0.57 -18.85 -11.17
CA ALA A 358 1.18 -18.95 -12.49
C ALA A 358 2.69 -18.73 -12.35
N ALA A 359 3.46 -19.79 -12.58
CA ALA A 359 4.91 -19.74 -12.46
C ALA A 359 5.47 -18.85 -13.59
N LEU A 360 6.52 -18.08 -13.28
CA LEU A 360 7.28 -17.40 -14.33
C LEU A 360 7.77 -18.46 -15.34
N PRO A 361 7.62 -18.22 -16.66
CA PRO A 361 8.02 -19.21 -17.63
C PRO A 361 9.54 -19.34 -17.66
N SER A 362 10.02 -20.55 -17.97
CA SER A 362 11.45 -20.82 -18.14
C SER A 362 12.03 -20.28 -19.45
N ARG A 363 11.17 -19.82 -20.37
CA ARG A 363 11.53 -19.17 -21.63
C ARG A 363 10.62 -17.97 -21.86
N TYR A 364 11.16 -16.88 -22.38
CA TYR A 364 10.41 -15.65 -22.62
C TYR A 364 10.32 -15.33 -24.11
N SER A 365 9.16 -14.83 -24.52
CA SER A 365 8.93 -14.22 -25.82
C SER A 365 8.30 -12.85 -25.61
N TRP A 366 8.77 -11.87 -26.39
CA TRP A 366 8.37 -10.48 -26.24
C TRP A 366 7.88 -9.90 -27.56
N SER A 367 7.01 -8.90 -27.46
CA SER A 367 6.72 -7.94 -28.53
C SER A 367 7.24 -6.58 -28.11
N SER A 368 7.93 -5.87 -29.01
CA SER A 368 8.41 -4.50 -28.79
C SER A 368 7.40 -3.48 -29.30
N SER A 369 7.26 -2.36 -28.61
CA SER A 369 6.56 -1.17 -29.13
C SER A 369 7.27 -0.49 -30.30
N GLY A 370 8.53 -0.84 -30.59
CA GLY A 370 9.43 0.05 -31.31
C GLY A 370 9.95 1.19 -30.41
N PRO A 371 10.67 2.19 -30.97
CA PRO A 371 11.07 3.38 -30.23
C PRO A 371 9.84 4.16 -29.76
N LEU A 372 9.71 4.34 -28.46
CA LEU A 372 8.54 4.95 -27.81
C LEU A 372 8.85 6.33 -27.23
N ILE A 373 9.98 6.48 -26.54
CA ILE A 373 10.45 7.77 -26.00
C ILE A 373 11.80 8.07 -26.64
N SER A 374 11.90 9.25 -27.26
CA SER A 374 13.10 9.71 -27.96
C SER A 374 13.72 10.93 -27.27
N PRO A 375 15.03 11.20 -27.48
CA PRO A 375 15.68 12.42 -27.02
C PRO A 375 14.93 13.67 -27.50
N LYS A 376 14.84 14.71 -26.65
CA LYS A 376 14.19 15.98 -27.00
C LYS A 376 15.07 17.17 -26.61
N SER A 377 15.93 17.61 -27.51
CA SER A 377 16.75 18.80 -27.27
C SER A 377 15.89 20.05 -27.04
N ASP A 378 16.41 20.98 -26.24
CA ASP A 378 15.89 22.33 -26.09
C ASP A 378 17.02 23.37 -26.23
N ALA A 379 16.71 24.66 -26.05
CA ALA A 379 17.67 25.75 -26.24
C ALA A 379 18.95 25.63 -25.38
N THR A 380 18.92 24.89 -24.27
CA THR A 380 20.07 24.71 -23.38
C THR A 380 20.56 23.26 -23.32
N HIS A 381 19.85 22.32 -23.93
CA HIS A 381 20.13 20.90 -23.89
C HIS A 381 20.20 20.32 -25.30
N ASN A 382 21.42 20.06 -25.79
CA ASN A 382 21.60 19.27 -27.00
C ASN A 382 21.73 17.79 -26.62
N ILE A 383 20.63 17.03 -26.59
CA ILE A 383 20.59 15.65 -26.10
C ILE A 383 20.73 14.67 -27.26
N ALA A 384 21.72 13.79 -27.17
CA ALA A 384 21.95 12.73 -28.15
C ALA A 384 21.14 11.46 -27.84
N GLY A 385 21.01 11.11 -26.55
CA GLY A 385 20.34 9.88 -26.11
C GLY A 385 19.54 10.03 -24.83
N ILE A 386 18.50 9.23 -24.68
CA ILE A 386 17.75 9.02 -23.42
C ILE A 386 17.92 7.57 -22.99
N LYS A 387 18.28 7.35 -21.73
CA LYS A 387 18.89 6.12 -21.21
C LYS A 387 18.44 5.81 -19.79
N ASP A 388 18.74 4.61 -19.34
CA ASP A 388 18.67 4.18 -17.94
C ASP A 388 17.34 4.52 -17.24
N PRO A 389 16.19 4.08 -17.78
CA PRO A 389 14.91 4.51 -17.27
C PRO A 389 14.53 3.81 -15.96
N THR A 390 13.86 4.55 -15.09
CA THR A 390 13.02 4.03 -14.00
C THR A 390 11.60 4.53 -14.16
N VAL A 391 10.62 3.70 -13.80
CA VAL A 391 9.20 3.98 -14.02
C VAL A 391 8.31 3.50 -12.88
N VAL A 392 7.36 4.36 -12.49
CA VAL A 392 6.28 4.01 -11.56
C VAL A 392 4.93 4.48 -12.08
N HIS A 393 3.89 3.69 -11.81
CA HIS A 393 2.52 4.12 -12.03
C HIS A 393 1.90 4.58 -10.70
N TYR A 394 1.53 5.86 -10.63
CA TYR A 394 0.97 6.49 -9.43
C TYR A 394 -0.03 7.58 -9.82
N ASN A 395 -1.15 7.68 -9.10
CA ASN A 395 -2.23 8.65 -9.36
C ASN A 395 -2.68 8.70 -10.84
N GLY A 396 -2.81 7.54 -11.47
CA GLY A 396 -3.29 7.40 -12.85
C GLY A 396 -2.31 7.84 -13.92
N LYS A 397 -1.01 7.97 -13.60
CA LYS A 397 0.04 8.33 -14.54
C LYS A 397 1.26 7.46 -14.37
N TYR A 398 1.93 7.19 -15.49
CA TYR A 398 3.32 6.76 -15.50
C TYR A 398 4.21 7.96 -15.23
N HIS A 399 5.13 7.80 -14.28
CA HIS A 399 6.19 8.73 -13.96
C HIS A 399 7.49 8.07 -14.35
N VAL A 400 8.17 8.62 -15.36
CA VAL A 400 9.45 8.10 -15.87
C VAL A 400 10.54 9.09 -15.50
N PHE A 401 11.60 8.57 -14.88
CA PHE A 401 12.88 9.28 -14.74
C PHE A 401 13.92 8.54 -15.57
N ALA A 402 14.79 9.27 -16.24
CA ALA A 402 15.80 8.69 -17.12
C ALA A 402 17.07 9.53 -17.12
N SER A 403 18.20 8.91 -17.47
CA SER A 403 19.40 9.61 -17.90
C SER A 403 19.18 10.25 -19.26
N VAL A 404 19.77 11.41 -19.50
CA VAL A 404 19.98 12.01 -20.81
C VAL A 404 21.46 12.27 -21.01
N ALA A 405 21.95 11.96 -22.21
CA ALA A 405 23.37 12.00 -22.54
C ALA A 405 23.66 12.98 -23.67
N ASN A 406 24.79 13.67 -23.57
CA ASN A 406 25.40 14.46 -24.62
C ASN A 406 26.93 14.45 -24.52
N SER A 407 27.61 15.24 -25.37
CA SER A 407 29.08 15.32 -25.36
C SER A 407 29.67 15.80 -24.02
N SER A 408 28.89 16.51 -23.21
CA SER A 408 29.32 17.05 -21.90
C SER A 408 29.05 16.08 -20.74
N GLY A 409 28.36 14.95 -20.98
CA GLY A 409 28.10 13.93 -19.97
C GLY A 409 26.61 13.63 -19.78
N TYR A 410 26.23 13.31 -18.54
CA TYR A 410 24.91 12.80 -18.17
C TYR A 410 24.14 13.76 -17.25
N ASN A 411 22.84 13.88 -17.47
CA ASN A 411 21.89 14.56 -16.60
C ASN A 411 20.60 13.74 -16.47
N LEU A 412 19.66 14.15 -15.62
CA LEU A 412 18.36 13.48 -15.47
C LEU A 412 17.22 14.25 -16.15
N VAL A 413 16.26 13.49 -16.65
CA VAL A 413 14.98 13.99 -17.17
C VAL A 413 13.82 13.30 -16.47
N TYR A 414 12.73 14.03 -16.26
CA TYR A 414 11.45 13.53 -15.81
C TYR A 414 10.37 13.77 -16.87
N LEU A 415 9.49 12.80 -17.06
CA LEU A 415 8.29 12.91 -17.89
C LEU A 415 7.15 12.10 -17.28
N ASN A 416 5.91 12.48 -17.61
CA ASN A 416 4.73 11.71 -17.22
C ASN A 416 3.67 11.71 -18.32
N PHE A 417 2.87 10.64 -18.33
CA PHE A 417 1.77 10.41 -19.26
C PHE A 417 0.80 9.41 -18.64
N SER A 418 -0.47 9.44 -19.05
CA SER A 418 -1.48 8.48 -18.54
C SER A 418 -1.53 7.20 -19.36
N ASP A 419 -1.11 7.26 -20.63
CA ASP A 419 -1.15 6.13 -21.56
C ASP A 419 0.13 6.08 -22.40
N TRP A 420 0.62 4.88 -22.72
CA TRP A 420 1.86 4.69 -23.47
C TRP A 420 1.84 5.32 -24.87
N SER A 421 0.68 5.46 -25.50
CA SER A 421 0.54 6.19 -26.78
C SER A 421 0.96 7.66 -26.69
N GLN A 422 0.93 8.24 -25.49
CA GLN A 422 1.32 9.63 -25.23
C GLN A 422 2.81 9.77 -24.85
N ALA A 423 3.51 8.65 -24.60
CA ALA A 423 4.87 8.68 -24.08
C ALA A 423 5.83 9.45 -25.01
N GLY A 424 5.68 9.28 -26.34
CA GLY A 424 6.50 9.98 -27.33
C GLY A 424 6.27 11.49 -27.37
N SER A 425 5.07 11.98 -27.02
CA SER A 425 4.73 13.42 -27.02
C SER A 425 4.87 14.07 -25.64
N ALA A 426 5.04 13.28 -24.57
CA ALA A 426 5.17 13.78 -23.20
C ALA A 426 6.27 14.85 -23.04
N THR A 427 5.99 15.86 -22.21
CA THR A 427 6.93 16.96 -21.96
C THR A 427 8.11 16.48 -21.14
N HIS A 428 9.33 16.83 -21.57
CA HIS A 428 10.56 16.53 -20.84
C HIS A 428 10.88 17.65 -19.85
N HIS A 429 11.07 17.30 -18.59
CA HIS A 429 11.49 18.21 -17.53
C HIS A 429 12.92 17.85 -17.10
N TYR A 430 13.90 18.62 -17.56
CA TYR A 430 15.31 18.46 -17.21
C TYR A 430 15.57 18.85 -15.75
N LEU A 431 16.18 17.95 -14.97
CA LEU A 431 16.26 18.08 -13.51
C LEU A 431 17.43 18.93 -13.02
N ASP A 432 18.36 19.33 -13.89
CA ASP A 432 19.37 20.34 -13.56
C ASP A 432 18.77 21.73 -13.32
N ARG A 433 17.53 21.96 -13.78
CA ARG A 433 16.71 23.14 -13.48
C ARG A 433 16.00 23.06 -12.12
N SER A 434 16.12 21.93 -11.43
CA SER A 434 15.56 21.73 -10.09
C SER A 434 16.66 21.88 -9.02
N ALA A 435 16.29 21.65 -7.75
CA ALA A 435 17.24 21.63 -6.64
C ALA A 435 18.32 20.53 -6.77
N ILE A 436 18.15 19.53 -7.65
CA ILE A 436 19.18 18.52 -7.96
C ILE A 436 20.43 19.15 -8.60
N GLY A 437 20.24 20.24 -9.36
CA GLY A 437 21.31 21.00 -9.98
C GLY A 437 22.08 20.26 -11.07
N ARG A 438 23.11 20.93 -11.59
CA ARG A 438 23.95 20.46 -12.71
C ARG A 438 25.01 19.43 -12.27
N GLY A 439 25.62 18.78 -13.25
CA GLY A 439 26.74 17.83 -13.07
C GLY A 439 26.38 16.43 -13.55
N TYR A 440 27.26 15.45 -13.32
CA TYR A 440 26.99 14.05 -13.65
C TYR A 440 25.85 13.51 -12.79
N ARG A 441 24.69 13.21 -13.40
CA ARG A 441 23.58 12.48 -12.76
C ARG A 441 23.04 11.43 -13.72
N ALA A 442 23.04 10.18 -13.32
CA ALA A 442 22.68 9.05 -14.18
C ALA A 442 22.01 7.91 -13.41
N ALA A 443 21.39 6.98 -14.16
CA ALA A 443 20.77 5.75 -13.68
C ALA A 443 19.87 5.96 -12.45
N PRO A 444 18.79 6.76 -12.60
CA PRO A 444 17.83 6.98 -11.53
C PRO A 444 17.08 5.68 -11.18
N GLN A 445 16.73 5.52 -9.91
CA GLN A 445 15.79 4.52 -9.41
C GLN A 445 14.77 5.23 -8.53
N VAL A 446 13.48 5.11 -8.89
CA VAL A 446 12.39 5.73 -8.14
C VAL A 446 11.50 4.71 -7.44
N PHE A 447 11.17 4.95 -6.18
CA PHE A 447 10.17 4.18 -5.43
C PHE A 447 9.65 4.96 -4.23
N TYR A 448 8.46 4.62 -3.77
CA TYR A 448 7.92 5.13 -2.52
C TYR A 448 8.37 4.24 -1.36
N TYR A 449 9.08 4.80 -0.39
CA TYR A 449 9.43 4.06 0.81
C TYR A 449 8.30 4.17 1.83
N ALA A 450 7.38 3.21 1.78
CA ALA A 450 6.17 3.19 2.60
C ALA A 450 6.43 3.36 4.11
N PRO A 451 7.50 2.80 4.71
CA PRO A 451 7.78 2.98 6.13
C PRO A 451 8.03 4.45 6.53
N GLN A 452 8.63 5.27 5.67
CA GLN A 452 8.88 6.69 5.95
C GLN A 452 7.87 7.63 5.28
N ARG A 453 7.02 7.10 4.39
CA ARG A 453 6.07 7.88 3.58
C ARG A 453 6.74 8.93 2.69
N LEU A 454 7.89 8.56 2.13
CA LEU A 454 8.69 9.44 1.28
C LEU A 454 8.92 8.81 -0.08
N TRP A 455 9.00 9.65 -1.12
CA TRP A 455 9.51 9.24 -2.42
C TRP A 455 11.03 9.29 -2.42
N TYR A 456 11.64 8.21 -2.86
CA TYR A 456 13.07 8.09 -3.05
C TYR A 456 13.36 8.15 -4.55
N LEU A 457 14.23 9.09 -4.92
CA LEU A 457 14.88 9.12 -6.22
C LEU A 457 16.37 8.94 -5.97
N VAL A 458 16.86 7.73 -6.16
CA VAL A 458 18.27 7.38 -6.00
C VAL A 458 18.94 7.50 -7.36
N TYR A 459 20.11 8.14 -7.45
CA TYR A 459 20.82 8.32 -8.71
C TYR A 459 22.33 8.42 -8.47
N GLN A 460 23.10 8.15 -9.52
CA GLN A 460 24.56 8.23 -9.48
C GLN A 460 25.02 9.69 -9.58
N THR A 461 26.03 10.08 -8.80
CA THR A 461 26.66 11.42 -8.87
C THR A 461 28.15 11.37 -9.26
N GLY A 462 28.62 10.21 -9.72
CA GLY A 462 30.01 9.85 -10.00
C GLY A 462 30.16 8.33 -9.90
N ASN A 463 31.38 7.82 -9.76
CA ASN A 463 31.60 6.36 -9.65
C ASN A 463 30.99 5.80 -8.36
N ALA A 464 29.77 5.28 -8.46
CA ALA A 464 29.23 4.38 -7.46
C ALA A 464 29.92 3.01 -7.62
N SER A 465 30.50 2.50 -6.54
CA SER A 465 31.04 1.14 -6.47
C SER A 465 30.79 0.59 -5.07
N TYR A 466 30.28 -0.63 -4.96
CA TYR A 466 30.28 -1.36 -3.69
C TYR A 466 30.52 -2.86 -3.93
N SER A 467 31.11 -3.51 -2.93
CA SER A 467 31.36 -4.95 -2.86
C SER A 467 31.20 -5.39 -1.40
N THR A 468 30.60 -6.56 -1.17
CA THR A 468 30.55 -7.18 0.16
C THR A 468 30.86 -8.67 0.01
N ASN A 469 31.89 -9.16 0.72
CA ASN A 469 32.36 -10.54 0.65
C ASN A 469 32.77 -11.01 2.07
N PRO A 470 32.38 -12.21 2.53
CA PRO A 470 32.76 -12.73 3.84
C PRO A 470 34.24 -13.14 3.98
N ASP A 471 35.01 -13.28 2.89
CA ASP A 471 36.45 -13.56 2.89
C ASP A 471 37.15 -12.83 1.72
N ILE A 472 38.09 -11.93 2.03
CA ILE A 472 38.77 -11.05 1.06
C ILE A 472 39.87 -11.75 0.25
N ILE A 473 40.39 -12.91 0.70
CA ILE A 473 41.59 -13.53 0.11
C ILE A 473 41.25 -14.66 -0.86
N LYS A 474 40.17 -15.41 -0.63
CA LYS A 474 39.85 -16.60 -1.44
C LYS A 474 39.11 -16.33 -2.75
N GLN A 475 38.56 -15.14 -2.95
CA GLN A 475 37.73 -14.82 -4.12
C GLN A 475 38.16 -13.57 -4.90
N ASN A 476 39.05 -12.74 -4.36
CA ASN A 476 39.63 -11.61 -5.10
C ASN A 476 41.02 -11.92 -5.68
N ILE A 477 41.62 -13.06 -5.37
CA ILE A 477 42.95 -13.47 -5.86
C ILE A 477 42.93 -14.93 -6.35
N GLY A 478 42.33 -15.17 -7.51
CA GLY A 478 42.70 -16.25 -8.44
C GLY A 478 42.53 -17.71 -8.01
N ASN A 479 41.41 -18.33 -8.41
CA ASN A 479 41.28 -19.78 -8.57
C ASN A 479 40.64 -20.20 -9.92
N GLY A 480 40.71 -19.32 -10.93
CA GLY A 480 40.47 -19.70 -12.33
C GLY A 480 39.00 -19.79 -12.79
N HIS A 481 38.01 -19.52 -11.93
CA HIS A 481 36.59 -19.49 -12.29
C HIS A 481 36.00 -18.08 -12.19
N TRP A 482 36.46 -17.17 -13.05
CA TRP A 482 35.85 -15.84 -13.13
C TRP A 482 34.49 -15.94 -13.86
N VAL A 483 33.45 -15.36 -13.25
CA VAL A 483 32.27 -14.96 -14.02
C VAL A 483 32.74 -13.82 -14.93
N SER A 484 32.67 -14.02 -16.24
CA SER A 484 33.04 -13.01 -17.23
C SER A 484 32.37 -11.67 -16.90
N LYS A 485 33.11 -10.55 -17.00
CA LYS A 485 32.52 -9.20 -16.87
C LYS A 485 31.35 -8.96 -17.83
N TYR A 486 31.31 -9.73 -18.92
CA TYR A 486 30.23 -9.70 -19.90
C TYR A 486 28.99 -10.48 -19.43
N ALA A 487 29.12 -11.40 -18.48
CA ALA A 487 27.99 -12.18 -17.96
C ALA A 487 27.22 -11.44 -16.85
N LEU A 488 27.81 -10.40 -16.23
CA LEU A 488 27.20 -9.56 -15.18
C LEU A 488 27.64 -8.10 -15.41
N PHE A 489 27.05 -7.45 -16.42
CA PHE A 489 27.49 -6.14 -16.87
C PHE A 489 26.88 -4.99 -16.06
N GLU A 490 25.55 -4.80 -16.10
CA GLU A 490 24.88 -3.67 -15.43
C GLU A 490 23.37 -3.92 -15.11
N ALA A 491 22.67 -2.87 -14.69
CA ALA A 491 21.20 -2.80 -14.54
C ALA A 491 20.56 -3.92 -13.68
N SER A 492 21.24 -4.33 -12.62
CA SER A 492 20.74 -5.38 -11.72
C SER A 492 19.51 -4.91 -10.95
N ASN A 493 18.41 -5.66 -11.05
CA ASN A 493 17.18 -5.38 -10.31
C ASN A 493 16.60 -6.66 -9.70
N VAL A 494 16.09 -6.55 -8.47
CA VAL A 494 15.38 -7.63 -7.78
C VAL A 494 13.93 -7.23 -7.59
N TYR A 495 13.02 -8.07 -8.06
CA TYR A 495 11.58 -7.85 -8.02
C TYR A 495 10.89 -8.91 -7.18
N LYS A 496 9.85 -8.52 -6.43
CA LYS A 496 8.93 -9.46 -5.80
C LYS A 496 7.89 -9.92 -6.83
N VAL A 497 7.71 -11.23 -7.02
CA VAL A 497 6.69 -11.75 -7.93
C VAL A 497 5.33 -11.75 -7.22
N GLN A 498 4.38 -10.99 -7.74
CA GLN A 498 3.05 -10.84 -7.16
C GLN A 498 2.36 -12.21 -6.99
N GLY A 499 1.76 -12.43 -5.82
CA GLY A 499 1.00 -13.65 -5.55
C GLY A 499 1.86 -14.89 -5.30
N SER A 500 3.18 -14.74 -5.12
CA SER A 500 4.07 -15.85 -4.77
C SER A 500 5.14 -15.44 -3.76
N ASP A 501 5.78 -16.42 -3.13
CA ASP A 501 6.98 -16.19 -2.31
C ASP A 501 8.25 -15.97 -3.14
N GLN A 502 8.15 -16.01 -4.47
CA GLN A 502 9.29 -15.90 -5.37
C GLN A 502 9.75 -14.45 -5.58
N TYR A 503 11.07 -14.30 -5.75
CA TYR A 503 11.74 -13.10 -6.22
C TYR A 503 12.35 -13.39 -7.59
N LEU A 504 12.42 -12.37 -8.45
CA LEU A 504 13.06 -12.41 -9.76
C LEU A 504 14.23 -11.42 -9.76
N LEU A 505 15.44 -11.92 -9.99
CA LEU A 505 16.63 -11.10 -10.25
C LEU A 505 16.81 -11.00 -11.77
N LEU A 506 16.98 -9.78 -12.28
CA LEU A 506 17.41 -9.49 -13.63
C LEU A 506 18.80 -8.86 -13.61
N VAL A 507 19.67 -9.27 -14.52
CA VAL A 507 21.00 -8.67 -14.71
C VAL A 507 21.32 -8.56 -16.19
N GLU A 508 21.80 -7.40 -16.62
CA GLU A 508 22.27 -7.19 -17.99
C GLU A 508 23.59 -7.93 -18.24
N ALA A 509 23.75 -8.43 -19.45
CA ALA A 509 24.93 -9.09 -19.95
C ALA A 509 25.24 -8.62 -21.39
N ILE A 510 26.47 -8.88 -21.82
CA ILE A 510 26.95 -8.71 -23.18
C ILE A 510 27.12 -10.11 -23.78
N GLY A 511 26.43 -10.36 -24.89
CA GLY A 511 26.52 -11.61 -25.64
C GLY A 511 27.87 -11.76 -26.34
N SER A 512 28.11 -12.97 -26.86
CA SER A 512 29.29 -13.28 -27.67
C SER A 512 29.46 -12.38 -28.91
N ASP A 513 28.37 -11.81 -29.40
CA ASP A 513 28.28 -10.86 -30.51
C ASP A 513 28.46 -9.38 -30.09
N GLY A 514 28.75 -9.13 -28.81
CA GLY A 514 28.90 -7.79 -28.25
C GLY A 514 27.57 -7.08 -27.95
N ARG A 515 26.42 -7.73 -28.14
CA ARG A 515 25.09 -7.12 -27.98
C ARG A 515 24.50 -7.31 -26.59
N ARG A 516 23.70 -6.34 -26.15
CA ARG A 516 23.10 -6.32 -24.81
C ARG A 516 21.89 -7.22 -24.69
N TYR A 517 21.82 -7.97 -23.59
CA TYR A 517 20.68 -8.82 -23.26
C TYR A 517 20.53 -8.99 -21.74
N PHE A 518 19.38 -9.46 -21.29
CA PHE A 518 19.12 -9.74 -19.88
C PHE A 518 19.10 -11.23 -19.55
N ARG A 519 19.63 -11.53 -18.37
CA ARG A 519 19.63 -12.84 -17.73
C ARG A 519 18.73 -12.79 -16.49
N SER A 520 18.11 -13.92 -16.12
CA SER A 520 17.23 -13.97 -14.96
C SER A 520 17.45 -15.16 -14.03
N TRP A 521 17.18 -14.95 -12.74
CA TRP A 521 17.22 -15.95 -11.68
C TRP A 521 16.02 -15.78 -10.76
N THR A 522 15.63 -16.84 -10.06
CA THR A 522 14.60 -16.77 -9.04
C THR A 522 15.07 -17.28 -7.68
N SER A 523 14.46 -16.78 -6.62
CA SER A 523 14.66 -17.30 -5.26
C SER A 523 13.37 -17.23 -4.46
N GLY A 524 13.19 -18.10 -3.47
CA GLY A 524 12.07 -18.02 -2.52
C GLY A 524 12.27 -16.96 -1.43
N SER A 525 13.47 -16.38 -1.30
CA SER A 525 13.73 -15.27 -0.38
C SER A 525 14.94 -14.46 -0.84
N LEU A 526 15.05 -13.20 -0.39
CA LEU A 526 16.20 -12.34 -0.73
C LEU A 526 17.54 -12.90 -0.23
N ALA A 527 17.51 -13.64 0.89
CA ALA A 527 18.68 -14.27 1.50
C ALA A 527 18.90 -15.73 1.05
N GLY A 528 18.01 -16.26 0.20
CA GLY A 528 18.05 -17.65 -0.24
C GLY A 528 18.99 -17.87 -1.42
N SER A 529 19.09 -19.14 -1.85
CA SER A 529 19.80 -19.50 -3.07
C SER A 529 19.06 -18.96 -4.30
N TRP A 530 19.82 -18.45 -5.28
CA TRP A 530 19.30 -17.94 -6.54
C TRP A 530 19.49 -18.96 -7.66
N THR A 531 18.39 -19.44 -8.21
CA THR A 531 18.37 -20.47 -9.26
C THR A 531 18.20 -19.83 -10.63
N PRO A 532 19.04 -20.16 -11.62
CA PRO A 532 18.88 -19.68 -13.00
C PRO A 532 17.47 -19.95 -13.55
N LEU A 533 16.86 -18.96 -14.20
CA LEU A 533 15.57 -19.10 -14.89
C LEU A 533 15.75 -18.99 -16.41
N ALA A 534 16.09 -17.80 -16.91
CA ALA A 534 16.48 -17.54 -18.30
C ALA A 534 17.84 -16.81 -18.30
N ALA A 535 18.90 -17.57 -18.04
CA ALA A 535 20.20 -17.05 -17.66
C ALA A 535 21.34 -17.32 -18.65
N SER A 536 21.04 -17.71 -19.91
CA SER A 536 22.04 -17.95 -20.95
C SER A 536 21.76 -17.12 -22.20
N GLU A 537 22.75 -16.97 -23.08
CA GLU A 537 22.56 -16.29 -24.38
C GLU A 537 21.56 -17.05 -25.29
N SER A 538 21.54 -18.39 -25.20
CA SER A 538 20.58 -19.26 -25.90
C SER A 538 19.20 -19.35 -25.25
N ASN A 539 19.05 -18.83 -24.03
CA ASN A 539 17.78 -18.73 -23.32
C ASN A 539 17.78 -17.44 -22.46
N PRO A 540 17.72 -16.26 -23.09
CA PRO A 540 17.78 -14.99 -22.40
C PRO A 540 16.42 -14.64 -21.80
N PHE A 541 16.42 -13.81 -20.75
CA PHE A 541 15.20 -13.14 -20.32
C PHE A 541 14.70 -12.23 -21.44
N ALA A 542 15.56 -11.33 -21.95
CA ALA A 542 15.25 -10.49 -23.11
C ALA A 542 16.51 -10.24 -23.94
N ARG A 543 16.42 -10.51 -25.24
CA ARG A 543 17.43 -10.26 -26.29
C ARG A 543 16.68 -9.97 -27.60
N ALA A 544 17.29 -9.29 -28.55
CA ALA A 544 16.69 -9.08 -29.87
C ALA A 544 16.12 -10.38 -30.49
N ASP A 545 16.78 -11.53 -30.28
CA ASP A 545 16.37 -12.83 -30.83
C ASP A 545 15.05 -13.39 -30.26
N ASN A 546 14.64 -12.97 -29.06
CA ASN A 546 13.36 -13.38 -28.46
C ASN A 546 12.34 -12.23 -28.40
N VAL A 547 12.56 -11.18 -29.21
CA VAL A 547 11.70 -10.01 -29.34
C VAL A 547 11.19 -9.90 -30.77
N THR A 548 9.88 -9.89 -30.94
CA THR A 548 9.24 -9.52 -32.20
C THR A 548 9.12 -8.01 -32.29
N PHE A 549 9.56 -7.43 -33.40
CA PHE A 549 9.49 -5.99 -33.64
C PHE A 549 8.46 -5.65 -34.74
N PRO A 550 7.72 -4.54 -34.61
CA PRO A 550 6.61 -4.20 -35.52
C PRO A 550 7.05 -3.84 -36.94
N SER A 551 8.28 -3.34 -37.12
CA SER A 551 8.80 -2.89 -38.43
C SER A 551 10.29 -3.24 -38.59
N GLY A 552 10.62 -4.50 -38.26
CA GLY A 552 12.02 -4.95 -38.19
C GLY A 552 12.72 -4.49 -36.90
N ALA A 553 13.87 -5.08 -36.60
CA ALA A 553 14.62 -4.79 -35.38
C ALA A 553 15.18 -3.36 -35.41
N TRP A 554 14.56 -2.46 -34.66
CA TRP A 554 15.08 -1.09 -34.49
C TRP A 554 16.29 -1.02 -33.55
N THR A 555 16.58 -2.12 -32.85
CA THR A 555 17.75 -2.28 -31.98
C THR A 555 18.19 -3.74 -31.95
N ARG A 556 19.49 -3.97 -31.79
CA ARG A 556 20.05 -5.28 -31.43
C ARG A 556 20.40 -5.37 -29.95
N ASP A 557 20.31 -4.24 -29.25
CA ASP A 557 20.68 -4.08 -27.86
C ASP A 557 19.39 -3.90 -27.03
N VAL A 558 19.08 -4.89 -26.20
CA VAL A 558 18.12 -4.75 -25.10
C VAL A 558 18.94 -4.47 -23.86
N SER A 559 19.16 -3.18 -23.60
CA SER A 559 20.01 -2.69 -22.52
C SER A 559 19.15 -1.96 -21.49
N HIS A 560 19.69 -1.76 -20.29
CA HIS A 560 19.18 -1.01 -19.15
C HIS A 560 17.68 -0.70 -19.16
N GLY A 561 16.97 -1.18 -18.15
CA GLY A 561 15.56 -0.91 -18.04
C GLY A 561 14.97 -1.30 -16.71
N GLU A 562 13.67 -1.07 -16.59
CA GLU A 562 12.90 -1.44 -15.41
C GLU A 562 11.60 -2.15 -15.81
N MET A 563 11.22 -3.15 -15.01
CA MET A 563 9.93 -3.81 -15.14
C MET A 563 8.81 -2.82 -14.81
N ILE A 564 7.72 -2.88 -15.58
CA ILE A 564 6.50 -2.18 -15.19
C ILE A 564 5.93 -2.88 -13.96
N ARG A 565 6.02 -2.19 -12.83
CA ARG A 565 5.69 -2.71 -11.51
C ARG A 565 4.18 -2.70 -11.29
N ALA A 566 3.68 -3.71 -10.57
CA ALA A 566 2.29 -3.76 -10.09
C ALA A 566 2.04 -2.77 -8.92
N GLY A 567 3.10 -2.29 -8.28
CA GLY A 567 3.07 -1.26 -7.25
C GLY A 567 4.19 -0.24 -7.43
N TYR A 568 4.21 0.78 -6.59
CA TYR A 568 5.19 1.87 -6.68
C TYR A 568 6.15 1.92 -5.47
N ASP A 569 5.98 1.02 -4.50
CA ASP A 569 6.72 1.04 -3.24
C ASP A 569 8.05 0.28 -3.29
N GLN A 570 8.75 0.26 -2.14
CA GLN A 570 10.06 -0.37 -1.97
C GLN A 570 10.10 -1.90 -2.16
N THR A 571 8.95 -2.55 -2.36
CA THR A 571 8.90 -4.00 -2.63
C THR A 571 9.21 -4.35 -4.08
N LEU A 572 9.13 -3.36 -4.98
CA LEU A 572 9.33 -3.51 -6.42
C LEU A 572 8.52 -4.69 -6.99
N THR A 573 7.25 -4.81 -6.59
CA THR A 573 6.41 -5.95 -6.97
C THR A 573 6.08 -5.91 -8.47
N ILE A 574 6.23 -7.03 -9.17
CA ILE A 574 5.87 -7.22 -10.59
C ILE A 574 4.74 -8.24 -10.72
N PRO A 575 3.88 -8.15 -11.76
CA PRO A 575 2.90 -9.19 -12.03
C PRO A 575 3.61 -10.53 -12.33
N ALA A 576 2.94 -11.66 -12.10
CA ALA A 576 3.47 -12.98 -12.47
C ALA A 576 3.30 -13.30 -13.97
N CYS A 577 2.50 -12.51 -14.66
CA CYS A 577 2.05 -12.72 -16.03
C CYS A 577 2.06 -11.42 -16.82
N ARG A 578 2.03 -11.53 -18.16
CA ARG A 578 2.04 -10.39 -19.10
C ARG A 578 3.03 -9.30 -18.69
N LEU A 579 4.25 -9.74 -18.39
CA LEU A 579 5.32 -8.86 -17.99
C LEU A 579 5.51 -7.75 -19.02
N GLN A 580 5.82 -6.55 -18.55
CA GLN A 580 6.26 -5.45 -19.40
C GLN A 580 7.59 -4.91 -18.89
N TYR A 581 8.47 -4.53 -19.81
CA TYR A 581 9.82 -4.07 -19.51
C TYR A 581 10.14 -2.82 -20.33
N LEU A 582 10.30 -1.68 -19.67
CA LEU A 582 10.75 -0.43 -20.29
C LEU A 582 12.27 -0.52 -20.41
N TYR A 583 12.78 -0.49 -21.63
CA TYR A 583 14.19 -0.75 -21.93
C TYR A 583 14.78 0.32 -22.83
N GLN A 584 16.10 0.48 -22.81
CA GLN A 584 16.80 1.30 -23.80
C GLN A 584 17.33 0.44 -24.96
N GLY A 585 17.30 1.03 -26.15
CA GLY A 585 17.90 0.46 -27.35
C GLY A 585 18.38 1.56 -28.27
N MET A 586 19.07 1.20 -29.35
CA MET A 586 19.57 2.13 -30.34
C MET A 586 19.57 1.51 -31.72
N ASN A 587 19.61 2.34 -32.76
CA ASN A 587 19.72 1.88 -34.14
C ASN A 587 20.92 0.90 -34.30
N PRO A 588 20.75 -0.29 -34.91
CA PRO A 588 21.83 -1.27 -35.07
C PRO A 588 23.07 -0.76 -35.79
N ASP A 589 22.90 0.25 -36.66
CA ASP A 589 23.95 0.87 -37.47
C ASP A 589 24.59 2.10 -36.77
N ALA A 590 24.12 2.45 -35.57
CA ALA A 590 24.71 3.54 -34.80
C ALA A 590 26.12 3.18 -34.32
N GLY A 591 27.04 4.13 -34.43
CA GLY A 591 28.41 4.03 -33.96
C GLY A 591 28.98 5.39 -33.56
N GLY A 592 30.23 5.40 -33.10
CA GLY A 592 30.91 6.61 -32.61
C GLY A 592 30.99 6.66 -31.09
N ASP A 593 31.19 7.87 -30.55
CA ASP A 593 31.38 8.08 -29.12
C ASP A 593 30.15 7.65 -28.33
N TYR A 594 30.36 6.87 -27.26
CA TYR A 594 29.29 6.22 -26.50
C TYR A 594 28.21 7.19 -25.99
N ASN A 595 28.61 8.38 -25.52
CA ASN A 595 27.67 9.40 -25.01
C ASN A 595 26.86 10.09 -26.12
N LEU A 596 27.25 9.93 -27.38
CA LEU A 596 26.58 10.49 -28.55
C LEU A 596 25.72 9.46 -29.28
N LEU A 597 25.68 8.21 -28.80
CA LEU A 597 24.83 7.19 -29.37
C LEU A 597 23.34 7.55 -29.18
N PRO A 598 22.49 7.34 -30.21
CA PRO A 598 21.11 7.80 -30.23
C PRO A 598 20.17 6.85 -29.48
N TRP A 599 20.43 6.67 -28.18
CA TRP A 599 19.63 5.82 -27.31
C TRP A 599 18.18 6.33 -27.21
N ARG A 600 17.24 5.40 -27.31
CA ARG A 600 15.80 5.62 -27.18
C ARG A 600 15.22 4.57 -26.25
N LEU A 601 14.05 4.84 -25.68
CA LEU A 601 13.34 3.87 -24.86
C LEU A 601 12.24 3.19 -25.67
N GLY A 602 12.06 1.88 -25.47
CA GLY A 602 10.94 1.10 -25.96
C GLY A 602 10.29 0.30 -24.83
N LEU A 603 9.13 -0.30 -25.09
CA LEU A 603 8.43 -1.16 -24.15
C LEU A 603 8.35 -2.58 -24.72
N LEU A 604 8.87 -3.56 -23.99
CA LEU A 604 8.60 -4.96 -24.26
C LEU A 604 7.34 -5.39 -23.54
N THR A 605 6.51 -6.19 -24.20
CA THR A 605 5.34 -6.87 -23.61
C THR A 605 5.47 -8.37 -23.85
N GLN A 606 5.38 -9.17 -22.79
CA GLN A 606 5.51 -10.62 -22.86
C GLN A 606 4.34 -11.23 -23.64
N THR A 607 4.64 -12.11 -24.59
CA THR A 607 3.64 -12.70 -25.51
C THR A 607 3.33 -14.15 -25.21
N ASN A 608 4.22 -14.87 -24.55
CA ASN A 608 4.06 -16.29 -24.22
C ASN A 608 3.61 -16.53 -22.77
N SER A 609 2.95 -15.55 -22.17
CA SER A 609 2.42 -15.70 -20.82
C SER A 609 1.19 -16.63 -20.84
N THR A 610 1.11 -17.57 -19.90
CA THR A 610 0.01 -18.55 -19.81
C THR A 610 -1.22 -18.01 -19.08
N CYS A 611 -1.19 -16.72 -18.80
CA CYS A 611 -2.12 -15.85 -18.10
C CYS A 611 -1.88 -14.43 -18.67
#